data_AF-A0A958UDU1-F1
#
_entry.id   AF-A0A958UDU1-F1
#
_cell.length_a   1.000
_cell.length_b   1.000
_cell.length_c   1.000
_cell.angle_alpha   90.00
_cell.angle_beta   90.00
_cell.angle_gamma   90.00
#
_symmetry.space_group_name_H-M   'P 1'
#
loop_
_entity.id
_entity.type
_entity.pdbx_description
1 polymer ?
#
loop_
_entity_poly.entity_id
_entity_poly.type
_entity_poly.pdbx_seq_one_letter_code
_entity_poly.pdbx_strand_id
1 'polypeptide(L)'
;MKSIKSHFYLVFILFTILSCSNSTESDPLKILFIGNSYTYYNSSPELLKALVGERFPKKSVEIQLISEGGMTLKRHWEEGRAVEAIKSNDWDYVILQEQSKLGMGLIIDNDIYFGQTEHFYEYATKFDAEIKNIGAQTALFMTWSVKQHPEEQKILTYAYSTIAKELNAKLIPVGLVWDKLRFQTSFDLYDLDGSHPSAYGSYLVATSIFSALLEESPLGLSGVISGLQLSSSGEPSLDSKSLADISETDAQTIQKTSWEVVEDIRKEGGYIDINKPKQNYVLPKLTEGDVIDSKAIEGRWYGTSTYSNSYLGVILDVENTENSLESKISFYAPNGQDKMFVKDVELKERQLNMILIDSLRNMSSNLSFSFDSKELNGLSKSFGGNITNYKHWNLSRLNNQNGIDLEVLDVLIRSFNNEIESIGYVKAAINYYKKYSSLIGESYLPEEAYLNAVGYNFVEDKNLDEALNIFELAMALYPESVNTYDSYGETLIKAGQFEKGLSVYTKGYELAKRTGNENTAYMEANLKRFKEGKSKQQQAELPPPPPPTGI
;
A
#
# COMPACT_ATOMS: atom_id res chain seq x y z
N MET A 1 -13.13 23.23 103.71
CA MET A 1 -12.50 22.66 102.50
C MET A 1 -11.72 23.78 101.80
N LYS A 2 -10.50 23.46 101.37
CA LYS A 2 -9.47 24.27 100.66
C LYS A 2 -10.07 25.07 99.48
N SER A 3 -9.72 26.31 99.11
CA SER A 3 -8.45 27.09 98.96
C SER A 3 -8.14 27.34 97.46
N ILE A 4 -7.54 28.51 97.17
CA ILE A 4 -6.78 28.93 95.94
C ILE A 4 -7.64 29.56 94.80
N LYS A 5 -7.62 30.87 94.54
CA LYS A 5 -6.60 31.81 93.99
C LYS A 5 -6.20 31.59 92.51
N SER A 6 -6.57 32.59 91.68
CA SER A 6 -5.82 33.24 90.58
C SER A 6 -5.23 32.39 89.44
N HIS A 7 -5.41 32.82 88.18
CA HIS A 7 -4.35 33.39 87.33
C HIS A 7 -4.82 33.60 85.88
N PHE A 8 -4.53 34.80 85.39
CA PHE A 8 -4.48 35.21 83.99
C PHE A 8 -3.39 34.41 83.25
N TYR A 9 -3.69 33.81 82.10
CA TYR A 9 -2.68 33.56 81.06
C TYR A 9 -3.30 33.73 79.67
N LEU A 10 -2.84 34.78 79.01
CA LEU A 10 -2.95 35.07 77.58
C LEU A 10 -2.25 33.94 76.81
N VAL A 11 -3.00 33.13 76.05
CA VAL A 11 -2.40 32.15 75.13
C VAL A 11 -2.34 32.79 73.74
N PHE A 12 -1.12 33.15 73.35
CA PHE A 12 -0.74 33.41 71.96
C PHE A 12 -0.85 32.07 71.19
N ILE A 13 -1.85 31.93 70.30
CA ILE A 13 -1.84 30.86 69.31
C ILE A 13 -1.11 31.39 68.08
N LEU A 14 0.16 30.97 67.98
CA LEU A 14 1.00 31.10 66.81
C LEU A 14 0.47 30.12 65.76
N PHE A 15 -0.34 30.59 64.81
CA PHE A 15 -0.67 29.81 63.60
C PHE A 15 0.55 29.82 62.69
N THR A 16 1.38 28.79 62.79
CA THR A 16 2.36 28.46 61.76
C THR A 16 1.61 28.10 60.48
N ILE A 17 1.72 28.95 59.46
CA ILE A 17 1.35 28.63 58.09
C ILE A 17 2.34 27.54 57.62
N LEU A 18 1.94 26.27 57.74
CA LEU A 18 2.51 25.23 56.90
C LEU A 18 1.95 25.48 55.49
N SER A 19 2.68 26.25 54.69
CA SER A 19 2.55 26.16 53.24
C SER A 19 3.10 24.80 52.81
N CYS A 20 2.26 23.77 52.90
CA CYS A 20 2.43 22.59 52.06
C CYS A 20 2.25 23.05 50.62
N SER A 21 3.36 23.39 49.96
CA SER A 21 3.42 23.40 48.51
C SER A 21 3.29 21.95 48.04
N ASN A 22 2.05 21.45 48.02
CA ASN A 22 1.72 20.34 47.16
C ASN A 22 1.95 20.86 45.74
N SER A 23 3.07 20.46 45.13
CA SER A 23 3.22 20.54 43.68
C SER A 23 2.09 19.70 43.11
N THR A 24 0.99 20.34 42.72
CA THR A 24 -0.04 19.72 41.90
C THR A 24 0.68 19.24 40.64
N GLU A 25 0.86 17.93 40.54
CA GLU A 25 1.24 17.28 39.30
C GLU A 25 0.21 17.75 38.26
N SER A 26 0.65 18.45 37.22
CA SER A 26 -0.26 18.97 36.21
C SER A 26 -0.90 17.78 35.49
N ASP A 27 -2.21 17.85 35.22
CA ASP A 27 -2.89 16.82 34.43
C ASP A 27 -2.10 16.52 33.13
N PRO A 28 -2.01 15.23 32.74
CA PRO A 28 -1.23 14.84 31.58
C PRO A 28 -1.82 15.48 30.32
N LEU A 29 -0.94 15.92 29.41
CA LEU A 29 -1.36 16.34 28.08
C LEU A 29 -1.72 15.09 27.26
N LYS A 30 -2.99 14.98 26.87
CA LYS A 30 -3.54 13.82 26.17
C LYS A 30 -3.74 14.14 24.69
N ILE A 31 -3.07 13.39 23.82
CA ILE A 31 -3.11 13.60 22.36
C ILE A 31 -3.49 12.30 21.64
N LEU A 32 -4.54 12.35 20.84
CA LEU A 32 -4.90 11.25 19.93
C LEU A 32 -4.48 11.59 18.51
N PHE A 33 -3.76 10.68 17.87
CA PHE A 33 -3.43 10.75 16.44
C PHE A 33 -4.35 9.81 15.65
N ILE A 34 -4.96 10.33 14.59
CA ILE A 34 -5.71 9.56 13.59
C ILE A 34 -5.05 9.80 12.23
N GLY A 35 -4.42 8.76 11.67
CA GLY A 35 -3.59 8.92 10.47
C GLY A 35 -3.21 7.61 9.79
N ASN A 36 -2.06 7.60 9.13
CA ASN A 36 -1.53 6.44 8.40
C ASN A 36 0.00 6.37 8.48
N SER A 37 0.65 5.81 7.46
CA SER A 37 2.12 5.66 7.39
C SER A 37 2.87 6.97 7.50
N TYR A 38 2.28 8.11 7.13
CA TYR A 38 2.90 9.43 7.31
C TYR A 38 2.98 9.86 8.79
N THR A 39 2.22 9.20 9.66
CA THR A 39 2.23 9.44 11.11
C THR A 39 3.02 8.35 11.86
N TYR A 40 2.85 7.06 11.52
CA TYR A 40 3.49 5.98 12.30
C TYR A 40 4.96 5.72 11.93
N TYR A 41 5.41 6.12 10.73
CA TYR A 41 6.81 5.93 10.34
C TYR A 41 7.75 6.62 11.34
N ASN A 42 8.80 5.89 11.74
CA ASN A 42 9.74 6.29 12.79
C ASN A 42 9.07 6.76 14.10
N SER A 43 7.81 6.38 14.33
CA SER A 43 7.06 6.67 15.55
C SER A 43 6.99 8.16 15.89
N SER A 44 6.63 9.02 14.91
CA SER A 44 6.48 10.47 15.13
C SER A 44 5.69 10.88 16.38
N PRO A 45 4.62 10.17 16.82
CA PRO A 45 3.96 10.49 18.08
C PRO A 45 4.88 10.31 19.30
N GLU A 46 5.71 9.25 19.35
CA GLU A 46 6.67 9.03 20.43
C GLU A 46 7.87 10.01 20.34
N LEU A 47 8.27 10.44 19.15
CA LEU A 47 9.20 11.56 18.97
C LEU A 47 8.65 12.84 19.60
N LEU A 48 7.38 13.18 19.35
CA LEU A 48 6.74 14.34 19.98
C LEU A 48 6.74 14.22 21.50
N LYS A 49 6.35 13.05 22.04
CA LYS A 49 6.35 12.79 23.48
C LYS A 49 7.70 13.06 24.13
N ALA A 50 8.78 12.60 23.50
CA ALA A 50 10.13 12.84 23.97
C ALA A 50 10.51 14.34 23.96
N LEU A 51 10.19 15.06 22.88
CA LEU A 51 10.43 16.51 22.77
C LEU A 51 9.69 17.30 23.85
N VAL A 52 8.43 16.95 24.15
CA VAL A 52 7.66 17.58 25.21
C VAL A 52 8.26 17.27 26.59
N GLY A 53 8.66 16.03 26.84
CA GLY A 53 9.30 15.63 28.09
C GLY A 53 10.64 16.33 28.33
N GLU A 54 11.42 16.57 27.27
CA GLU A 54 12.68 17.32 27.36
C GLU A 54 12.44 18.80 27.70
N ARG A 55 11.51 19.47 26.98
CA ARG A 55 11.19 20.88 27.24
C ARG A 55 10.52 21.09 28.59
N PHE A 56 9.62 20.17 28.96
CA PHE A 56 8.77 20.27 30.14
C PHE A 56 8.90 19.00 30.99
N PRO A 57 10.00 18.80 31.75
CA PRO A 57 10.27 17.56 32.49
C PRO A 57 9.23 17.18 33.56
N LYS A 58 8.34 18.11 33.92
CA LYS A 58 7.25 17.90 34.89
C LYS A 58 5.88 17.65 34.23
N LYS A 59 5.80 17.74 32.90
CA LYS A 59 4.56 17.55 32.16
C LYS A 59 4.48 16.12 31.65
N SER A 60 3.52 15.36 32.18
CA SER A 60 3.21 14.04 31.63
C SER A 60 2.49 14.19 30.30
N VAL A 61 2.72 13.24 29.39
CA VAL A 61 2.10 13.22 28.06
C VAL A 61 1.60 11.80 27.78
N GLU A 62 0.33 11.69 27.45
CA GLU A 62 -0.30 10.45 27.01
C GLU A 62 -0.63 10.58 25.53
N ILE A 63 -0.22 9.58 24.76
CA ILE A 63 -0.43 9.55 23.32
C ILE A 63 -1.02 8.22 22.92
N GLN A 64 -2.00 8.28 22.03
CA GLN A 64 -2.51 7.12 21.32
C GLN A 64 -2.48 7.39 19.81
N LEU A 65 -2.23 6.35 19.04
CA LEU A 65 -2.26 6.37 17.58
C LEU A 65 -3.29 5.36 17.09
N ILE A 66 -4.19 5.81 16.21
CA ILE A 66 -5.07 4.96 15.41
C ILE A 66 -4.68 5.18 13.94
N SER A 67 -4.04 4.17 13.35
CA SER A 67 -3.56 4.22 11.98
C SER A 67 -3.50 2.83 11.34
N GLU A 68 -3.50 2.79 10.02
CA GLU A 68 -3.02 1.65 9.23
C GLU A 68 -2.46 2.19 7.90
N GLY A 69 -1.78 1.33 7.12
CA GLY A 69 -1.18 1.71 5.84
C GLY A 69 -2.19 2.34 4.87
N GLY A 70 -1.89 3.54 4.38
CA GLY A 70 -2.68 4.24 3.36
C GLY A 70 -4.08 4.70 3.79
N MET A 71 -4.44 4.62 5.07
CA MET A 71 -5.78 5.00 5.57
C MET A 71 -6.19 6.43 5.23
N THR A 72 -7.49 6.61 4.94
CA THR A 72 -8.15 7.91 4.76
C THR A 72 -9.01 8.24 5.98
N LEU A 73 -9.39 9.50 6.18
CA LEU A 73 -10.33 9.84 7.26
C LEU A 73 -11.69 9.15 7.05
N LYS A 74 -12.14 9.00 5.81
CA LYS A 74 -13.34 8.22 5.46
C LYS A 74 -13.29 6.80 6.03
N ARG A 75 -12.20 6.08 5.75
CA ARG A 75 -12.07 4.69 6.22
C ARG A 75 -11.99 4.62 7.75
N HIS A 76 -11.26 5.53 8.40
CA HIS A 76 -11.20 5.59 9.87
C HIS A 76 -12.58 5.78 10.50
N TRP A 77 -13.42 6.61 9.86
CA TRP A 77 -14.80 6.83 10.30
C TRP A 77 -15.66 5.58 10.11
N GLU A 78 -15.59 4.94 8.94
CA GLU A 78 -16.37 3.75 8.59
C GLU A 78 -16.00 2.53 9.44
N GLU A 79 -14.73 2.37 9.80
CA GLU A 79 -14.24 1.29 10.66
C GLU A 79 -14.59 1.52 12.16
N GLY A 80 -14.94 2.76 12.55
CA GLY A 80 -15.45 3.09 13.88
C GLY A 80 -14.44 3.16 15.02
N ARG A 81 -13.28 2.48 14.92
CA ARG A 81 -12.22 2.46 15.96
C ARG A 81 -11.75 3.85 16.36
N ALA A 82 -11.58 4.77 15.40
CA ALA A 82 -11.15 6.13 15.67
C ALA A 82 -12.23 6.92 16.44
N VAL A 83 -13.51 6.75 16.10
CA VAL A 83 -14.63 7.40 16.78
C VAL A 83 -14.77 6.86 18.21
N GLU A 84 -14.59 5.55 18.41
CA GLU A 84 -14.58 4.93 19.73
C GLU A 84 -13.44 5.47 20.60
N ALA A 85 -12.22 5.58 20.05
CA ALA A 85 -11.07 6.13 20.76
C ALA A 85 -11.28 7.60 21.18
N ILE A 86 -11.91 8.41 20.33
CA ILE A 86 -12.30 9.79 20.68
C ILE A 86 -13.27 9.77 21.87
N LYS A 87 -14.34 8.98 21.81
CA LYS A 87 -15.40 8.99 22.84
C LYS A 87 -15.01 8.37 24.18
N SER A 88 -13.97 7.54 24.21
CA SER A 88 -13.60 6.75 25.38
C SER A 88 -12.62 7.43 26.32
N ASN A 89 -12.05 8.59 25.95
CA ASN A 89 -11.06 9.30 26.73
C ASN A 89 -11.26 10.82 26.64
N ASP A 90 -10.78 11.54 27.66
CA ASP A 90 -10.76 13.00 27.68
C ASP A 90 -9.47 13.49 27.00
N TRP A 91 -9.52 13.75 25.69
CA TRP A 91 -8.37 14.27 24.93
C TRP A 91 -8.25 15.79 25.04
N ASP A 92 -7.03 16.32 25.09
CA ASP A 92 -6.81 17.76 24.89
C ASP A 92 -6.82 18.09 23.39
N TYR A 93 -6.14 17.25 22.61
CA TYR A 93 -6.01 17.40 21.16
C TYR A 93 -6.29 16.09 20.44
N VAL A 94 -6.99 16.20 19.31
CA VAL A 94 -7.12 15.11 18.35
C VAL A 94 -6.56 15.60 17.01
N ILE A 95 -5.47 14.97 16.57
CA ILE A 95 -4.73 15.30 15.36
C ILE A 95 -5.25 14.41 14.23
N LEU A 96 -5.83 15.04 13.20
CA LEU A 96 -6.34 14.36 12.02
C LEU A 96 -5.36 14.53 10.85
N GLN A 97 -4.98 13.41 10.24
CA GLN A 97 -4.15 13.34 9.05
C GLN A 97 -4.90 12.60 7.93
N GLU A 98 -5.10 13.26 6.79
CA GLU A 98 -5.64 12.62 5.58
C GLU A 98 -4.53 11.94 4.78
N GLN A 99 -4.91 11.00 3.91
CA GLN A 99 -4.02 10.35 2.95
C GLN A 99 -3.27 11.39 2.09
N SER A 100 -2.02 11.10 1.74
CA SER A 100 -1.04 12.03 1.16
C SER A 100 -1.43 12.67 -0.20
N LYS A 101 -2.46 12.15 -0.85
CA LYS A 101 -3.08 12.66 -2.09
C LYS A 101 -4.54 13.11 -1.86
N LEU A 102 -4.89 13.49 -0.62
CA LEU A 102 -6.20 13.99 -0.17
C LEU A 102 -7.34 12.97 -0.34
N GLY A 103 -7.15 11.78 0.23
CA GLY A 103 -8.16 10.73 0.22
C GLY A 103 -8.00 9.79 -0.97
N MET A 104 -8.97 9.83 -1.89
CA MET A 104 -9.08 8.90 -3.00
C MET A 104 -8.08 9.25 -4.11
N GLY A 105 -6.89 8.66 -4.13
CA GLY A 105 -5.97 8.80 -5.26
C GLY A 105 -6.72 8.55 -6.57
N LEU A 106 -6.51 9.39 -7.58
CA LEU A 106 -7.17 9.24 -8.87
C LEU A 106 -6.17 8.69 -9.87
N ILE A 107 -6.46 7.53 -10.44
CA ILE A 107 -5.68 6.99 -11.56
C ILE A 107 -6.50 7.19 -12.82
N ILE A 108 -5.96 7.95 -13.77
CA ILE A 108 -6.49 8.03 -15.12
C ILE A 108 -5.48 7.34 -16.02
N ASP A 109 -5.92 6.26 -16.66
CA ASP A 109 -5.05 5.34 -17.37
C ASP A 109 -3.91 4.88 -16.44
N ASN A 110 -2.69 5.34 -16.66
CA ASN A 110 -1.53 4.94 -15.84
C ASN A 110 -0.97 6.08 -15.00
N ASP A 111 -1.57 7.27 -15.08
CA ASP A 111 -1.11 8.46 -14.37
C ASP A 111 -1.87 8.64 -13.05
N ILE A 112 -1.12 8.94 -12.00
CA ILE A 112 -1.65 9.11 -10.63
C ILE A 112 -1.80 10.60 -10.34
N TYR A 113 -2.99 11.00 -9.93
CA TYR A 113 -3.37 12.36 -9.59
C TYR A 113 -3.90 12.46 -8.16
N PHE A 114 -3.95 13.70 -7.66
CA PHE A 114 -4.63 14.02 -6.41
C PHE A 114 -6.12 13.68 -6.49
N GLY A 115 -6.63 13.12 -5.40
CA GLY A 115 -8.04 12.91 -5.19
C GLY A 115 -8.82 14.22 -5.10
N GLN A 116 -10.14 14.07 -5.02
CA GLN A 116 -11.02 15.20 -4.78
C GLN A 116 -11.14 15.47 -3.27
N THR A 117 -11.33 16.73 -2.88
CA THR A 117 -11.29 17.18 -1.47
C THR A 117 -12.57 16.90 -0.69
N GLU A 118 -13.65 16.51 -1.34
CA GLU A 118 -15.01 16.42 -0.81
C GLU A 118 -15.07 15.44 0.38
N HIS A 119 -14.49 14.25 0.23
CA HIS A 119 -14.46 13.29 1.34
C HIS A 119 -13.51 13.74 2.46
N PHE A 120 -12.36 14.33 2.14
CA PHE A 120 -11.50 14.87 3.18
C PHE A 120 -12.26 15.89 4.04
N TYR A 121 -12.97 16.83 3.42
CA TYR A 121 -13.73 17.87 4.13
C TYR A 121 -14.92 17.29 4.89
N GLU A 122 -15.69 16.39 4.28
CA GLU A 122 -16.83 15.72 4.90
C GLU A 122 -16.40 14.99 6.19
N TYR A 123 -15.36 14.17 6.11
CA TYR A 123 -14.94 13.34 7.23
C TYR A 123 -14.14 14.11 8.27
N ALA A 124 -13.36 15.13 7.88
CA ALA A 124 -12.78 16.06 8.84
C ALA A 124 -13.87 16.78 9.65
N THR A 125 -14.96 17.21 9.00
CA THR A 125 -16.11 17.84 9.68
C THR A 125 -16.81 16.88 10.64
N LYS A 126 -17.02 15.62 10.22
CA LYS A 126 -17.62 14.59 11.08
C LYS A 126 -16.77 14.30 12.32
N PHE A 127 -15.45 14.15 12.15
CA PHE A 127 -14.54 13.97 13.28
C PHE A 127 -14.50 15.20 14.19
N ASP A 128 -14.38 16.41 13.63
CA ASP A 128 -14.38 17.66 14.39
C ASP A 128 -15.62 17.80 15.29
N ALA A 129 -16.80 17.39 14.81
CA ALA A 129 -18.01 17.35 15.62
C ALA A 129 -17.88 16.42 16.84
N GLU A 130 -17.35 15.21 16.67
CA GLU A 130 -17.15 14.25 17.77
C GLU A 130 -16.05 14.69 18.73
N ILE A 131 -15.00 15.33 18.22
CA ILE A 131 -13.89 15.89 19.02
C ILE A 131 -14.40 17.04 19.88
N LYS A 132 -15.20 17.95 19.31
CA LYS A 132 -15.79 19.07 20.06
C LYS A 132 -16.80 18.62 21.11
N ASN A 133 -17.52 17.52 20.88
CA ASN A 133 -18.47 16.97 21.84
C ASN A 133 -17.81 16.55 23.17
N ILE A 134 -16.54 16.16 23.14
CA ILE A 134 -15.77 15.83 24.36
C ILE A 134 -14.95 17.02 24.90
N GLY A 135 -15.06 18.20 24.27
CA GLY A 135 -14.31 19.40 24.68
C GLY A 135 -12.86 19.46 24.21
N ALA A 136 -12.43 18.53 23.36
CA ALA A 136 -11.09 18.50 22.79
C ALA A 136 -10.94 19.50 21.63
N GLN A 137 -9.69 19.86 21.29
CA GLN A 137 -9.39 20.70 20.14
C GLN A 137 -8.95 19.85 18.93
N THR A 138 -9.62 20.05 17.80
CA THR A 138 -9.19 19.46 16.52
C THR A 138 -7.95 20.15 16.00
N ALA A 139 -6.96 19.35 15.59
CA ALA A 139 -5.77 19.82 14.88
C ALA A 139 -5.62 19.06 13.56
N LEU A 140 -5.28 19.75 12.48
CA LEU A 140 -5.11 19.16 11.15
C LEU A 140 -3.63 19.12 10.77
N PHE A 141 -3.12 17.91 10.56
CA PHE A 141 -1.75 17.64 10.13
C PHE A 141 -1.65 17.78 8.61
N MET A 142 -1.22 18.96 8.14
CA MET A 142 -0.95 19.19 6.71
C MET A 142 0.25 18.35 6.25
N THR A 143 0.00 17.36 5.39
CA THR A 143 1.04 16.47 4.84
C THR A 143 1.90 17.15 3.76
N TRP A 144 2.89 16.43 3.25
CA TRP A 144 3.80 16.85 2.19
C TRP A 144 3.57 16.10 0.86
N SER A 145 3.97 16.74 -0.23
CA SER A 145 4.04 16.15 -1.58
C SER A 145 5.24 15.21 -1.73
N VAL A 146 5.12 14.26 -2.66
CA VAL A 146 6.21 13.33 -3.01
C VAL A 146 7.40 14.08 -3.61
N LYS A 147 8.60 13.51 -3.48
CA LYS A 147 9.87 14.13 -3.86
C LYS A 147 9.93 14.54 -5.34
N GLN A 148 9.31 13.76 -6.21
CA GLN A 148 9.31 13.98 -7.66
C GLN A 148 8.35 15.10 -8.11
N HIS A 149 7.36 15.45 -7.27
CA HIS A 149 6.29 16.40 -7.61
C HIS A 149 6.14 17.50 -6.56
N PRO A 150 7.19 18.28 -6.27
CA PRO A 150 7.14 19.32 -5.25
C PRO A 150 6.07 20.39 -5.50
N GLU A 151 5.77 20.65 -6.78
CA GLU A 151 4.76 21.62 -7.22
C GLU A 151 3.33 21.28 -6.75
N GLU A 152 3.09 20.04 -6.33
CA GLU A 152 1.79 19.59 -5.81
C GLU A 152 1.55 20.01 -4.37
N GLN A 153 2.57 20.49 -3.64
CA GLN A 153 2.41 20.93 -2.23
C GLN A 153 1.30 21.97 -2.09
N LYS A 154 1.17 22.88 -3.07
CA LYS A 154 0.11 23.90 -3.09
C LYS A 154 -1.31 23.32 -3.01
N ILE A 155 -1.53 22.10 -3.51
CA ILE A 155 -2.83 21.42 -3.47
C ILE A 155 -3.15 21.01 -2.03
N LEU A 156 -2.18 20.39 -1.35
CA LEU A 156 -2.26 20.04 0.07
C LEU A 156 -2.46 21.30 0.93
N THR A 157 -1.63 22.33 0.71
CA THR A 157 -1.70 23.58 1.45
C THR A 157 -3.08 24.23 1.31
N TYR A 158 -3.62 24.32 0.09
CA TYR A 158 -4.97 24.84 -0.13
C TYR A 158 -6.03 24.02 0.60
N ALA A 159 -6.01 22.70 0.46
CA ALA A 159 -7.03 21.84 1.03
C ALA A 159 -7.05 21.90 2.57
N TYR A 160 -5.89 21.72 3.20
CA TYR A 160 -5.77 21.76 4.66
C TYR A 160 -6.07 23.15 5.24
N SER A 161 -5.60 24.23 4.60
CA SER A 161 -5.87 25.59 5.09
C SER A 161 -7.35 25.96 4.99
N THR A 162 -8.02 25.51 3.92
CA THR A 162 -9.47 25.75 3.72
C THR A 162 -10.28 25.11 4.83
N ILE A 163 -10.14 23.79 5.02
CA ILE A 163 -10.95 23.06 6.00
C ILE A 163 -10.55 23.38 7.45
N ALA A 164 -9.27 23.65 7.73
CA ALA A 164 -8.85 24.10 9.06
C ALA A 164 -9.57 25.40 9.45
N LYS A 165 -9.61 26.37 8.52
CA LYS A 165 -10.27 27.66 8.74
C LYS A 165 -11.77 27.51 8.90
N GLU A 166 -12.41 26.66 8.09
CA GLU A 166 -13.85 26.38 8.17
C GLU A 166 -14.25 25.76 9.51
N LEU A 167 -13.46 24.81 10.02
CA LEU A 167 -13.71 24.13 11.29
C LEU A 167 -13.23 24.92 12.51
N ASN A 168 -12.48 26.00 12.32
CA ASN A 168 -11.69 26.67 13.36
C ASN A 168 -10.75 25.69 14.09
N ALA A 169 -10.16 24.76 13.33
CA ALA A 169 -9.22 23.75 13.82
C ALA A 169 -7.79 24.28 13.76
N LYS A 170 -6.91 23.81 14.66
CA LYS A 170 -5.50 24.21 14.65
C LYS A 170 -4.80 23.61 13.43
N LEU A 171 -4.16 24.44 12.60
CA LEU A 171 -3.39 23.97 11.44
C LEU A 171 -1.95 23.63 11.85
N ILE A 172 -1.51 22.40 11.60
CA ILE A 172 -0.11 21.98 11.80
C ILE A 172 0.59 21.97 10.43
N PRO A 173 1.51 22.91 10.16
CA PRO A 173 1.98 23.21 8.81
C PRO A 173 3.17 22.35 8.36
N VAL A 174 3.15 21.04 8.64
CA VAL A 174 4.30 20.15 8.36
C VAL A 174 4.71 20.23 6.88
N GLY A 175 3.74 20.18 5.96
CA GLY A 175 3.98 20.27 4.53
C GLY A 175 4.73 21.53 4.08
N LEU A 176 4.56 22.66 4.77
CA LEU A 176 5.28 23.90 4.46
C LEU A 176 6.70 23.91 5.02
N VAL A 177 6.90 23.38 6.23
CA VAL A 177 8.24 23.19 6.80
C VAL A 177 9.04 22.24 5.92
N TRP A 178 8.39 21.15 5.47
CA TRP A 178 8.94 20.20 4.54
C TRP A 178 9.36 20.86 3.23
N ASP A 179 8.50 21.71 2.65
CA ASP A 179 8.77 22.36 1.37
C ASP A 179 9.99 23.29 1.42
N LYS A 180 10.23 23.94 2.56
CA LYS A 180 11.43 24.77 2.80
C LYS A 180 12.72 23.96 2.91
N LEU A 181 12.66 22.69 3.32
CA LEU A 181 13.83 21.88 3.66
C LEU A 181 14.09 20.71 2.70
N ARG A 182 13.17 20.38 1.80
CA ARG A 182 13.31 19.22 0.90
C ARG A 182 14.49 19.26 -0.08
N PHE A 183 15.09 20.43 -0.27
CA PHE A 183 16.24 20.65 -1.16
C PHE A 183 17.56 20.82 -0.41
N GLN A 184 17.58 20.54 0.91
CA GLN A 184 18.81 20.50 1.68
C GLN A 184 19.74 19.40 1.16
N THR A 185 21.05 19.63 1.23
CA THR A 185 22.06 18.66 0.76
C THR A 185 22.70 17.85 1.89
N SER A 186 22.57 18.29 3.15
CA SER A 186 23.13 17.59 4.31
C SER A 186 22.30 16.38 4.77
N PHE A 187 21.00 16.37 4.47
CA PHE A 187 20.09 15.28 4.82
C PHE A 187 18.94 15.16 3.81
N ASP A 188 18.27 14.01 3.83
CA ASP A 188 17.07 13.75 3.05
C ASP A 188 15.87 13.54 3.99
N LEU A 189 14.77 14.24 3.70
CA LEU A 189 13.53 14.08 4.46
C LEU A 189 12.74 12.84 4.04
N TYR A 190 13.03 12.31 2.85
CA TYR A 190 12.35 11.14 2.30
C TYR A 190 13.12 9.87 2.54
N ASP A 191 12.39 8.78 2.70
CA ASP A 191 12.93 7.44 2.50
C ASP A 191 13.18 7.18 1.00
N LEU A 192 13.73 6.01 0.66
CA LEU A 192 14.13 5.63 -0.70
C LEU A 192 12.98 5.68 -1.73
N ASP A 193 11.73 5.57 -1.29
CA ASP A 193 10.56 5.65 -2.15
C ASP A 193 10.17 7.09 -2.56
N GLY A 194 10.81 8.10 -1.98
CA GLY A 194 10.52 9.51 -2.26
C GLY A 194 9.16 9.98 -1.73
N SER A 195 8.55 9.25 -0.80
CA SER A 195 7.20 9.48 -0.28
C SER A 195 7.18 9.47 1.25
N HIS A 196 7.56 8.34 1.86
CA HIS A 196 7.56 8.16 3.31
C HIS A 196 8.67 8.98 3.97
N PRO A 197 8.50 9.34 5.26
CA PRO A 197 9.50 10.13 5.94
C PRO A 197 10.70 9.26 6.34
N SER A 198 11.92 9.79 6.13
CA SER A 198 13.11 9.31 6.82
C SER A 198 13.03 9.65 8.31
N ALA A 199 14.06 9.28 9.09
CA ALA A 199 14.20 9.74 10.48
C ALA A 199 14.21 11.29 10.58
N TYR A 200 14.87 11.98 9.63
CA TYR A 200 14.88 13.44 9.54
C TYR A 200 13.48 14.01 9.24
N GLY A 201 12.76 13.40 8.31
CA GLY A 201 11.38 13.77 8.00
C GLY A 201 10.45 13.61 9.20
N SER A 202 10.61 12.51 9.95
CA SER A 202 9.76 12.20 11.11
C SER A 202 10.08 13.09 12.32
N TYR A 203 11.34 13.51 12.46
CA TYR A 203 11.75 14.54 13.42
C TYR A 203 11.14 15.90 13.07
N LEU A 204 11.19 16.29 11.79
CA LEU A 204 10.54 17.51 11.29
C LEU A 204 9.03 17.52 11.54
N VAL A 205 8.35 16.38 11.35
CA VAL A 205 6.95 16.19 11.73
C VAL A 205 6.76 16.49 13.22
N ALA A 206 7.56 15.86 14.08
CA ALA A 206 7.45 16.02 15.54
C ALA A 206 7.72 17.47 16.00
N THR A 207 8.75 18.14 15.48
CA THR A 207 9.05 19.54 15.83
C THR A 207 8.00 20.51 15.32
N SER A 208 7.39 20.23 14.16
CA SER A 208 6.30 21.03 13.62
C SER A 208 5.02 20.90 14.45
N ILE A 209 4.68 19.68 14.87
CA ILE A 209 3.54 19.42 15.78
C ILE A 209 3.79 20.07 17.14
N PHE A 210 4.98 19.89 17.70
CA PHE A 210 5.39 20.52 18.96
C PHE A 210 5.18 22.04 18.90
N SER A 211 5.74 22.68 17.87
CA SER A 211 5.66 24.13 17.68
C SER A 211 4.23 24.61 17.53
N ALA A 212 3.45 23.93 16.69
CA ALA A 212 2.08 24.33 16.38
C ALA A 212 1.14 24.13 17.58
N LEU A 213 1.17 22.96 18.24
CA LEU A 213 0.25 22.64 19.34
C LEU A 213 0.59 23.41 20.61
N LEU A 214 1.86 23.42 21.01
CA LEU A 214 2.29 24.03 22.27
C LEU A 214 2.61 25.51 22.16
N GLU A 215 2.67 26.05 20.94
CA GLU A 215 3.03 27.46 20.68
C GLU A 215 4.40 27.82 21.28
N GLU A 216 5.32 26.86 21.21
CA GLU A 216 6.63 26.92 21.85
C GLU A 216 7.75 26.62 20.86
N SER A 217 8.88 27.30 21.02
CA SER A 217 10.03 27.08 20.12
C SER A 217 10.72 25.75 20.44
N PRO A 218 10.93 24.87 19.44
CA PRO A 218 11.66 23.62 19.59
C PRO A 218 13.18 23.82 19.54
N LEU A 219 13.66 25.07 19.43
CA LEU A 219 15.08 25.36 19.30
C LEU A 219 15.85 24.91 20.55
N GLY A 220 16.89 24.12 20.32
CA GLY A 220 17.76 23.58 21.37
C GLY A 220 17.32 22.24 21.95
N LEU A 221 16.24 21.63 21.42
CA LEU A 221 15.87 20.25 21.76
C LEU A 221 16.85 19.25 21.12
N SER A 222 16.96 18.05 21.68
CA SER A 222 17.83 17.00 21.13
C SER A 222 17.37 16.52 19.75
N GLY A 223 18.32 16.27 18.85
CA GLY A 223 18.12 15.51 17.60
C GLY A 223 18.32 14.00 17.77
N VAL A 224 18.86 13.57 18.91
CA VAL A 224 19.06 12.17 19.27
C VAL A 224 17.96 11.77 20.25
N ILE A 225 16.99 11.00 19.77
CA ILE A 225 15.78 10.65 20.52
C ILE A 225 15.62 9.14 20.55
N SER A 226 15.35 8.62 21.75
CA SER A 226 14.91 7.25 21.95
C SER A 226 13.50 7.23 22.53
N GLY A 227 12.71 6.22 22.16
CA GLY A 227 11.33 6.05 22.59
C GLY A 227 10.79 4.69 22.20
N LEU A 228 9.49 4.48 22.42
CA LEU A 228 8.85 3.23 22.02
C LEU A 228 8.61 3.23 20.51
N GLN A 229 8.90 2.12 19.86
CA GLN A 229 8.60 1.94 18.44
C GLN A 229 7.14 1.52 18.31
N LEU A 230 6.34 2.30 17.58
CA LEU A 230 4.94 1.97 17.32
C LEU A 230 4.82 1.03 16.11
N SER A 231 3.88 0.09 16.20
CA SER A 231 3.41 -0.69 15.05
C SER A 231 2.64 0.21 14.06
N SER A 232 2.23 -0.34 12.92
CA SER A 232 1.33 0.37 11.99
C SER A 232 -0.03 0.73 12.60
N SER A 233 -0.48 0.00 13.62
CA SER A 233 -1.74 0.22 14.35
C SER A 233 -1.60 0.94 15.68
N GLY A 234 -0.38 1.38 16.01
CA GLY A 234 -0.10 2.25 17.16
C GLY A 234 0.27 1.52 18.46
N GLU A 235 0.44 0.20 18.44
CA GLU A 235 0.88 -0.58 19.59
C GLU A 235 2.39 -0.35 19.84
N PRO A 236 2.79 0.01 21.07
CA PRO A 236 4.19 0.27 21.38
C PRO A 236 5.00 -1.02 21.55
N SER A 237 6.28 -0.96 21.23
CA SER A 237 7.26 -1.98 21.59
C SER A 237 7.43 -2.11 23.11
N LEU A 238 7.95 -3.25 23.56
CA LEU A 238 8.26 -3.49 24.98
C LEU A 238 9.42 -2.61 25.47
N ASP A 239 10.43 -2.43 24.63
CA ASP A 239 11.65 -1.71 24.97
C ASP A 239 11.79 -0.43 24.15
N SER A 240 12.47 0.56 24.74
CA SER A 240 12.84 1.80 24.07
C SER A 240 13.97 1.57 23.06
N LYS A 241 13.89 2.22 21.90
CA LYS A 241 14.87 2.16 20.81
C LYS A 241 15.21 3.56 20.32
N SER A 242 16.32 3.69 19.58
CA SER A 242 16.60 4.92 18.83
C SER A 242 15.52 5.15 17.77
N LEU A 243 14.87 6.31 17.83
CA LEU A 243 13.84 6.75 16.88
C LEU A 243 14.40 7.80 15.90
N ALA A 244 15.34 8.62 16.36
CA ALA A 244 16.07 9.58 15.55
C ALA A 244 17.50 9.73 16.09
N ASP A 245 18.46 9.81 15.17
CA ASP A 245 19.86 10.11 15.46
C ASP A 245 20.32 11.18 14.46
N ILE A 246 20.00 12.44 14.79
CA ILE A 246 20.19 13.60 13.91
C ILE A 246 21.27 14.50 14.50
N SER A 247 22.19 14.97 13.65
CA SER A 247 23.25 15.89 14.06
C SER A 247 22.66 17.17 14.65
N GLU A 248 23.34 17.77 15.64
CA GLU A 248 22.86 19.00 16.30
C GLU A 248 22.60 20.12 15.29
N THR A 249 23.47 20.28 14.29
CA THR A 249 23.34 21.30 13.23
C THR A 249 22.08 21.08 12.37
N ASP A 250 21.82 19.84 11.95
CA ASP A 250 20.64 19.52 11.14
C ASP A 250 19.36 19.65 11.99
N ALA A 251 19.39 19.19 13.24
CA ALA A 251 18.28 19.33 14.18
C ALA A 251 17.93 20.81 14.41
N GLN A 252 18.90 21.67 14.67
CA GLN A 252 18.70 23.12 14.80
C GLN A 252 18.11 23.76 13.53
N THR A 253 18.54 23.30 12.36
CA THR A 253 18.01 23.76 11.07
C THR A 253 16.51 23.41 10.94
N ILE A 254 16.15 22.17 11.27
CA ILE A 254 14.76 21.69 11.25
C ILE A 254 13.91 22.44 12.29
N GLN A 255 14.39 22.56 13.52
CA GLN A 255 13.72 23.24 14.63
C GLN A 255 13.43 24.71 14.31
N LYS A 256 14.46 25.43 13.84
CA LYS A 256 14.35 26.85 13.47
C LYS A 256 13.31 27.03 12.37
N THR A 257 13.37 26.23 11.31
CA THR A 257 12.42 26.33 10.21
C THR A 257 11.00 25.99 10.64
N SER A 258 10.83 24.97 11.50
CA SER A 258 9.54 24.61 12.08
C SER A 258 8.92 25.78 12.85
N TRP A 259 9.73 26.44 13.68
CA TRP A 259 9.29 27.60 14.46
C TRP A 259 8.93 28.80 13.60
N GLU A 260 9.79 29.15 12.63
CA GLU A 260 9.57 30.29 11.74
C GLU A 260 8.27 30.14 10.95
N VAL A 261 8.00 28.95 10.38
CA VAL A 261 6.77 28.70 9.62
C VAL A 261 5.52 28.79 10.51
N VAL A 262 5.54 28.21 11.71
CA VAL A 262 4.41 28.29 12.64
C VAL A 262 4.16 29.74 13.07
N GLU A 263 5.21 30.49 13.39
CA GLU A 263 5.10 31.90 13.79
C GLU A 263 4.56 32.78 12.66
N ASP A 264 5.00 32.55 11.42
CA ASP A 264 4.51 33.32 10.27
C ASP A 264 3.01 33.07 10.04
N ILE A 265 2.56 31.82 10.09
CA ILE A 265 1.13 31.47 9.96
C ILE A 265 0.32 32.06 11.12
N ARG A 266 0.85 32.03 12.35
CA ARG A 266 0.17 32.61 13.52
C ARG A 266 -0.02 34.12 13.36
N LYS A 267 0.98 34.84 12.85
CA LYS A 267 0.88 36.29 12.58
C LYS A 267 -0.18 36.61 11.51
N GLU A 268 -0.41 35.68 10.58
CA GLU A 268 -1.42 35.79 9.53
C GLU A 268 -2.83 35.34 9.99
N GLY A 269 -3.01 35.02 11.28
CA GLY A 269 -4.29 34.63 11.85
C GLY A 269 -4.53 33.13 11.94
N GLY A 270 -3.46 32.32 11.83
CA GLY A 270 -3.48 30.87 12.06
C GLY A 270 -3.72 30.02 10.81
N TYR A 271 -3.97 30.64 9.66
CA TYR A 271 -4.29 29.97 8.40
C TYR A 271 -3.62 30.68 7.22
N ILE A 272 -3.36 29.93 6.16
CA ILE A 272 -2.76 30.48 4.93
C ILE A 272 -3.86 30.81 3.94
N ASP A 273 -3.85 32.05 3.42
CA ASP A 273 -4.71 32.43 2.30
C ASP A 273 -4.01 32.10 0.98
N ILE A 274 -4.53 31.09 0.28
CA ILE A 274 -3.98 30.63 -1.00
C ILE A 274 -5.10 30.37 -1.99
N ASN A 275 -4.90 30.81 -3.23
CA ASN A 275 -5.85 30.55 -4.31
C ASN A 275 -5.94 29.06 -4.62
N LYS A 276 -7.16 28.56 -4.89
CA LYS A 276 -7.39 27.18 -5.32
C LYS A 276 -6.49 26.84 -6.51
N PRO A 277 -5.57 25.88 -6.38
CA PRO A 277 -4.71 25.47 -7.49
C PRO A 277 -5.56 24.96 -8.65
N LYS A 278 -5.15 25.27 -9.88
CA LYS A 278 -5.79 24.72 -11.06
C LYS A 278 -5.59 23.20 -11.07
N GLN A 279 -6.69 22.48 -11.19
CA GLN A 279 -6.69 21.04 -11.40
C GLN A 279 -5.93 20.71 -12.69
N ASN A 280 -4.95 19.81 -12.60
CA ASN A 280 -4.09 19.41 -13.72
C ASN A 280 -4.65 18.21 -14.51
N TYR A 281 -5.82 17.71 -14.14
CA TYR A 281 -6.51 16.62 -14.82
C TYR A 281 -7.94 16.99 -15.17
N VAL A 282 -8.48 16.31 -16.17
CA VAL A 282 -9.91 16.32 -16.51
C VAL A 282 -10.41 14.91 -16.29
N LEU A 283 -11.50 14.77 -15.52
CA LEU A 283 -12.11 13.46 -15.34
C LEU A 283 -12.55 12.92 -16.70
N PRO A 284 -12.14 11.68 -17.07
CA PRO A 284 -12.58 11.07 -18.30
C PRO A 284 -14.09 10.98 -18.35
N LYS A 285 -14.64 11.29 -19.52
CA LYS A 285 -16.05 11.13 -19.82
C LYS A 285 -16.14 10.31 -21.09
N LEU A 286 -17.03 9.33 -21.06
CA LEU A 286 -17.36 8.58 -22.26
C LEU A 286 -18.00 9.55 -23.27
N THR A 287 -17.46 9.59 -24.48
CA THR A 287 -18.05 10.37 -25.58
C THR A 287 -19.42 9.80 -25.93
N GLU A 288 -20.36 10.67 -26.30
CA GLU A 288 -21.66 10.22 -26.77
C GLU A 288 -21.51 9.53 -28.13
N GLY A 289 -22.07 8.33 -28.26
CA GLY A 289 -22.05 7.56 -29.49
C GLY A 289 -23.36 7.64 -30.27
N ASP A 290 -23.45 6.85 -31.32
CA ASP A 290 -24.67 6.60 -32.08
C ASP A 290 -25.69 5.79 -31.27
N VAL A 291 -26.94 5.79 -31.72
CA VAL A 291 -27.95 4.85 -31.21
C VAL A 291 -27.54 3.43 -31.61
N ILE A 292 -27.50 2.54 -30.63
CA ILE A 292 -27.02 1.17 -30.78
C ILE A 292 -28.23 0.25 -30.97
N ASP A 293 -28.31 -0.37 -32.15
CA ASP A 293 -29.14 -1.57 -32.35
C ASP A 293 -28.43 -2.75 -31.68
N SER A 294 -29.17 -3.58 -30.94
CA SER A 294 -28.62 -4.78 -30.30
C SER A 294 -27.99 -5.75 -31.31
N LYS A 295 -28.43 -5.73 -32.58
CA LYS A 295 -27.77 -6.50 -33.65
C LYS A 295 -26.43 -5.93 -34.09
N ALA A 296 -26.23 -4.61 -33.95
CA ALA A 296 -24.97 -3.97 -34.34
C ALA A 296 -23.83 -4.31 -33.37
N ILE A 297 -24.18 -4.52 -32.09
CA ILE A 297 -23.22 -4.85 -31.03
C ILE A 297 -22.87 -6.34 -30.98
N GLU A 298 -23.73 -7.22 -31.51
CA GLU A 298 -23.56 -8.67 -31.48
C GLU A 298 -22.28 -9.15 -32.20
N GLY A 299 -21.59 -10.12 -31.61
CA GLY A 299 -20.42 -10.79 -32.14
C GLY A 299 -19.13 -10.36 -31.44
N ARG A 300 -18.01 -10.65 -32.10
CA ARG A 300 -16.67 -10.50 -31.55
C ARG A 300 -16.08 -9.13 -31.84
N TRP A 301 -15.43 -8.54 -30.84
CA TRP A 301 -14.74 -7.26 -30.87
C TRP A 301 -13.31 -7.44 -30.34
N TYR A 302 -12.37 -6.71 -30.94
CA TYR A 302 -10.95 -6.83 -30.70
C TYR A 302 -10.37 -5.45 -30.41
N GLY A 303 -9.44 -5.34 -29.47
CA GLY A 303 -8.87 -4.03 -29.18
C GLY A 303 -7.89 -4.02 -28.03
N THR A 304 -7.74 -2.85 -27.45
CA THR A 304 -6.81 -2.59 -26.34
C THR A 304 -7.49 -1.82 -25.22
N SER A 305 -6.86 -1.84 -24.05
CA SER A 305 -7.29 -1.05 -22.91
C SER A 305 -6.10 -0.64 -22.07
N THR A 306 -6.20 0.51 -21.41
CA THR A 306 -5.25 0.93 -20.37
C THR A 306 -5.50 0.22 -19.04
N TYR A 307 -6.48 -0.70 -18.97
CA TYR A 307 -6.82 -1.47 -17.77
C TYR A 307 -5.61 -2.15 -17.14
N SER A 308 -4.70 -2.68 -17.96
CA SER A 308 -3.38 -3.16 -17.54
C SER A 308 -2.40 -3.07 -18.72
N ASN A 309 -1.16 -2.71 -18.42
CA ASN A 309 -0.07 -2.64 -19.40
C ASN A 309 0.55 -4.01 -19.72
N SER A 310 0.13 -5.07 -19.03
CA SER A 310 0.68 -6.42 -19.21
C SER A 310 0.02 -7.21 -20.35
N TYR A 311 -1.09 -6.71 -20.91
CA TYR A 311 -1.83 -7.41 -21.95
C TYR A 311 -1.55 -6.82 -23.34
N LEU A 312 -1.47 -7.71 -24.33
CA LEU A 312 -1.30 -7.40 -25.74
C LEU A 312 -2.59 -6.85 -26.35
N GLY A 313 -3.73 -7.32 -25.85
CA GLY A 313 -5.04 -6.94 -26.34
C GLY A 313 -6.17 -7.64 -25.61
N VAL A 314 -7.39 -7.28 -26.01
CA VAL A 314 -8.64 -7.73 -25.41
C VAL A 314 -9.58 -8.20 -26.50
N ILE A 315 -10.30 -9.28 -26.22
CA ILE A 315 -11.46 -9.71 -26.98
C ILE A 315 -12.71 -9.57 -26.12
N LEU A 316 -13.72 -8.88 -26.66
CA LEU A 316 -15.08 -8.84 -26.13
C LEU A 316 -15.98 -9.64 -27.07
N ASP A 317 -16.52 -10.74 -26.58
CA ASP A 317 -17.57 -11.50 -27.25
C ASP A 317 -18.93 -11.03 -26.70
N VAL A 318 -19.84 -10.59 -27.57
CA VAL A 318 -21.21 -10.21 -27.23
C VAL A 318 -22.18 -11.16 -27.93
N GLU A 319 -23.04 -11.82 -27.18
CA GLU A 319 -24.02 -12.77 -27.68
C GLU A 319 -25.43 -12.23 -27.38
N ASN A 320 -26.32 -12.23 -28.38
CA ASN A 320 -27.72 -11.84 -28.20
C ASN A 320 -28.58 -13.09 -28.00
N THR A 321 -29.11 -13.26 -26.79
CA THR A 321 -30.04 -14.35 -26.47
C THR A 321 -31.49 -13.85 -26.57
N GLU A 322 -32.47 -14.75 -26.58
CA GLU A 322 -33.88 -14.38 -26.75
C GLU A 322 -34.39 -13.34 -25.73
N ASN A 323 -33.76 -13.23 -24.54
CA ASN A 323 -34.21 -12.37 -23.45
C ASN A 323 -33.13 -11.42 -22.88
N SER A 324 -31.86 -11.52 -23.30
CA SER A 324 -30.77 -10.67 -22.76
C SER A 324 -29.52 -10.66 -23.65
N LEU A 325 -28.68 -9.63 -23.48
CA LEU A 325 -27.31 -9.63 -23.99
C LEU A 325 -26.39 -10.31 -22.98
N GLU A 326 -25.54 -11.21 -23.45
CA GLU A 326 -24.45 -11.79 -22.68
C GLU A 326 -23.11 -11.33 -23.24
N SER A 327 -22.12 -11.15 -22.36
CA SER A 327 -20.78 -10.71 -22.76
C SER A 327 -19.69 -11.51 -22.05
N LYS A 328 -18.58 -11.74 -22.75
CA LYS A 328 -17.36 -12.34 -22.19
C LYS A 328 -16.17 -11.46 -22.57
N ILE A 329 -15.34 -11.11 -21.60
CA ILE A 329 -14.11 -10.34 -21.83
C ILE A 329 -12.91 -11.23 -21.55
N SER A 330 -12.00 -11.28 -22.52
CA SER A 330 -10.76 -12.04 -22.46
C SER A 330 -9.57 -11.14 -22.72
N PHE A 331 -8.62 -11.13 -21.80
CA PHE A 331 -7.35 -10.43 -21.93
C PHE A 331 -6.27 -11.40 -22.37
N TYR A 332 -5.41 -10.98 -23.30
CA TYR A 332 -4.39 -11.83 -23.89
C TYR A 332 -3.00 -11.30 -23.55
N ALA A 333 -2.12 -12.21 -23.11
CA ALA A 333 -0.71 -11.98 -22.89
C ALA A 333 0.10 -13.01 -23.70
N PRO A 334 1.41 -12.82 -23.89
CA PRO A 334 2.22 -13.81 -24.62
C PRO A 334 2.14 -15.21 -24.01
N ASN A 335 2.04 -15.28 -22.68
CA ASN A 335 2.14 -16.52 -21.91
C ASN A 335 0.77 -17.08 -21.46
N GLY A 336 -0.35 -16.49 -21.90
CA GLY A 336 -1.66 -16.94 -21.46
C GLY A 336 -2.80 -15.97 -21.73
N GLN A 337 -3.97 -16.29 -21.16
CA GLN A 337 -5.20 -15.52 -21.29
C GLN A 337 -5.89 -15.46 -19.93
N ASP A 338 -6.37 -14.27 -19.58
CA ASP A 338 -7.24 -14.08 -18.41
C ASP A 338 -8.68 -13.85 -18.89
N LYS A 339 -9.58 -14.70 -18.44
CA LYS A 339 -11.02 -14.58 -18.71
C LYS A 339 -11.68 -13.86 -17.54
N MET A 340 -12.25 -12.70 -17.81
CA MET A 340 -12.97 -11.94 -16.79
C MET A 340 -14.46 -12.29 -16.79
N PHE A 341 -15.06 -12.23 -15.61
CA PHE A 341 -16.50 -12.38 -15.49
C PHE A 341 -17.18 -11.05 -15.79
N VAL A 342 -18.26 -11.08 -16.57
CA VAL A 342 -19.07 -9.90 -16.88
C VAL A 342 -20.49 -10.13 -16.36
N LYS A 343 -21.07 -9.11 -15.73
CA LYS A 343 -22.45 -9.13 -15.22
C LYS A 343 -23.19 -7.87 -15.63
N ASP A 344 -24.51 -7.90 -15.49
CA ASP A 344 -25.42 -6.76 -15.68
C ASP A 344 -25.19 -6.04 -17.02
N VAL A 345 -25.10 -6.84 -18.09
CA VAL A 345 -24.94 -6.33 -19.46
C VAL A 345 -26.25 -5.69 -19.90
N GLU A 346 -26.23 -4.36 -20.04
CA GLU A 346 -27.42 -3.56 -20.35
C GLU A 346 -27.12 -2.59 -21.50
N LEU A 347 -27.95 -2.66 -22.54
CA LEU A 347 -27.91 -1.70 -23.64
C LEU A 347 -28.93 -0.58 -23.39
N LYS A 348 -28.44 0.64 -23.12
CA LYS A 348 -29.25 1.85 -22.94
C LYS A 348 -29.06 2.80 -24.10
N GLU A 349 -29.97 2.75 -25.07
CA GLU A 349 -30.00 3.58 -26.30
C GLU A 349 -28.68 3.71 -27.06
N ARG A 350 -27.69 4.41 -26.49
CA ARG A 350 -26.41 4.79 -27.08
C ARG A 350 -25.20 4.20 -26.33
N GLN A 351 -25.42 3.41 -25.29
CA GLN A 351 -24.37 2.86 -24.43
C GLN A 351 -24.59 1.39 -24.08
N LEU A 352 -23.54 0.60 -24.18
CA LEU A 352 -23.46 -0.75 -23.62
C LEU A 352 -22.78 -0.67 -22.25
N ASN A 353 -23.54 -0.93 -21.19
CA ASN A 353 -23.07 -0.90 -19.81
C ASN A 353 -22.91 -2.33 -19.29
N MET A 354 -21.90 -2.55 -18.46
CA MET A 354 -21.66 -3.84 -17.81
C MET A 354 -20.80 -3.67 -16.56
N ILE A 355 -20.77 -4.70 -15.73
CA ILE A 355 -19.87 -4.80 -14.59
C ILE A 355 -18.82 -5.86 -14.91
N LEU A 356 -17.56 -5.45 -14.96
CA LEU A 356 -16.39 -6.30 -15.09
C LEU A 356 -15.92 -6.74 -13.70
N ILE A 357 -15.88 -8.05 -13.46
CA ILE A 357 -15.38 -8.65 -12.23
C ILE A 357 -14.02 -9.32 -12.53
N ASP A 358 -12.99 -8.76 -11.91
CA ASP A 358 -11.61 -9.25 -11.96
C ASP A 358 -11.28 -9.92 -10.63
N SER A 359 -11.53 -11.22 -10.57
CA SER A 359 -11.28 -12.03 -9.37
C SER A 359 -9.80 -12.11 -9.02
N LEU A 360 -8.90 -11.99 -10.02
CA LEU A 360 -7.46 -12.06 -9.80
C LEU A 360 -6.97 -10.86 -9.00
N ARG A 361 -7.56 -9.68 -9.24
CA ARG A 361 -7.20 -8.42 -8.57
C ARG A 361 -8.21 -8.01 -7.48
N ASN A 362 -9.18 -8.88 -7.19
CA ASN A 362 -10.32 -8.60 -6.30
C ASN A 362 -10.97 -7.24 -6.59
N MET A 363 -11.23 -6.96 -7.87
CA MET A 363 -11.71 -5.66 -8.34
C MET A 363 -13.01 -5.80 -9.13
N SER A 364 -13.90 -4.82 -8.96
CA SER A 364 -15.12 -4.67 -9.74
C SER A 364 -15.12 -3.31 -10.43
N SER A 365 -15.40 -3.29 -11.73
CA SER A 365 -15.36 -2.07 -12.55
C SER A 365 -16.67 -1.89 -13.31
N ASN A 366 -17.26 -0.71 -13.19
CA ASN A 366 -18.35 -0.31 -14.08
C ASN A 366 -17.75 0.06 -15.42
N LEU A 367 -18.08 -0.68 -16.47
CA LEU A 367 -17.56 -0.50 -17.82
C LEU A 367 -18.70 -0.09 -18.75
N SER A 368 -18.50 1.03 -19.43
CA SER A 368 -19.45 1.57 -20.39
C SER A 368 -18.76 1.76 -21.73
N PHE A 369 -19.41 1.32 -22.81
CA PHE A 369 -18.99 1.58 -24.18
C PHE A 369 -20.00 2.46 -24.90
N SER A 370 -19.49 3.40 -25.70
CA SER A 370 -20.24 4.10 -26.74
C SER A 370 -19.81 3.57 -28.11
N PHE A 371 -20.75 3.57 -29.05
CA PHE A 371 -20.52 3.08 -30.40
C PHE A 371 -20.39 4.26 -31.36
N ASP A 372 -19.36 4.28 -32.20
CA ASP A 372 -19.22 5.22 -33.31
C ASP A 372 -18.80 4.44 -34.56
N SER A 373 -19.66 4.43 -35.58
CA SER A 373 -19.35 4.09 -36.98
C SER A 373 -18.39 2.90 -37.25
N LYS A 374 -18.34 1.89 -36.35
CA LYS A 374 -17.58 0.60 -36.35
C LYS A 374 -16.69 0.33 -35.12
N GLU A 375 -16.58 1.26 -34.18
CA GLU A 375 -15.74 1.12 -32.99
C GLU A 375 -16.55 1.23 -31.70
N LEU A 376 -16.08 0.54 -30.66
CA LEU A 376 -16.51 0.69 -29.29
C LEU A 376 -15.43 1.43 -28.52
N ASN A 377 -15.74 2.67 -28.17
CA ASN A 377 -14.95 3.45 -27.25
C ASN A 377 -15.49 3.22 -25.85
N GLY A 378 -14.63 2.86 -24.90
CA GLY A 378 -15.06 2.47 -23.58
C GLY A 378 -14.30 3.20 -22.47
N LEU A 379 -14.98 3.32 -21.34
CA LEU A 379 -14.43 3.85 -20.11
C LEU A 379 -14.87 2.94 -18.97
N SER A 380 -13.91 2.35 -18.27
CA SER A 380 -14.18 1.66 -17.01
C SER A 380 -13.84 2.55 -15.82
N LYS A 381 -14.74 2.61 -14.85
CA LYS A 381 -14.53 3.19 -13.53
C LYS A 381 -14.54 2.11 -12.47
N SER A 382 -13.48 2.01 -11.67
CA SER A 382 -13.41 1.10 -10.54
C SER A 382 -12.99 1.83 -9.26
N PHE A 383 -13.30 1.21 -8.13
CA PHE A 383 -12.83 1.63 -6.82
C PHE A 383 -12.06 0.49 -6.17
N GLY A 384 -10.79 0.72 -5.85
CA GLY A 384 -9.91 -0.25 -5.19
C GLY A 384 -9.20 0.40 -4.02
N GLY A 385 -9.48 -0.04 -2.80
CA GLY A 385 -8.92 0.54 -1.59
C GLY A 385 -9.26 2.03 -1.46
N ASN A 386 -8.26 2.90 -1.57
CA ASN A 386 -8.42 4.36 -1.56
C ASN A 386 -8.16 4.99 -2.93
N ILE A 387 -8.43 4.26 -4.02
CA ILE A 387 -8.12 4.72 -5.37
C ILE A 387 -9.36 4.59 -6.27
N THR A 388 -9.66 5.66 -7.01
CA THR A 388 -10.58 5.60 -8.14
C THR A 388 -9.76 5.43 -9.42
N ASN A 389 -10.07 4.39 -10.19
CA ASN A 389 -9.40 4.15 -11.47
C ASN A 389 -10.36 4.46 -12.61
N TYR A 390 -9.87 5.18 -13.60
CA TYR A 390 -10.49 5.35 -14.90
C TYR A 390 -9.57 4.76 -15.95
N LYS A 391 -10.08 3.83 -16.77
CA LYS A 391 -9.30 3.18 -17.82
C LYS A 391 -10.05 3.27 -19.13
N HIS A 392 -9.36 3.70 -20.17
CA HIS A 392 -9.89 3.75 -21.53
C HIS A 392 -9.82 2.39 -22.21
N TRP A 393 -10.77 2.16 -23.10
CA TRP A 393 -10.89 0.97 -23.92
C TRP A 393 -11.19 1.39 -25.35
N ASN A 394 -10.60 0.73 -26.32
CA ASN A 394 -10.93 0.92 -27.72
C ASN A 394 -10.99 -0.45 -28.38
N LEU A 395 -12.17 -0.82 -28.89
CA LEU A 395 -12.41 -2.09 -29.55
C LEU A 395 -13.03 -1.85 -30.93
N SER A 396 -12.75 -2.74 -31.86
CA SER A 396 -13.27 -2.70 -33.24
C SER A 396 -13.52 -4.12 -33.76
N ARG A 397 -13.97 -4.24 -35.00
CA ARG A 397 -14.05 -5.54 -35.69
C ARG A 397 -12.73 -5.97 -36.34
N LEU A 398 -11.69 -5.15 -36.27
CA LEU A 398 -10.36 -5.47 -36.82
C LEU A 398 -9.58 -6.29 -35.79
N ASN A 399 -9.27 -7.52 -36.14
CA ASN A 399 -8.59 -8.48 -35.27
C ASN A 399 -7.10 -8.16 -35.02
N ASN A 400 -6.47 -7.35 -35.87
CA ASN A 400 -5.08 -6.93 -35.72
C ASN A 400 -4.96 -5.72 -34.78
N GLN A 401 -4.28 -5.92 -33.64
CA GLN A 401 -4.02 -4.90 -32.63
C GLN A 401 -2.52 -4.82 -32.36
N ASN A 402 -1.91 -3.66 -32.56
CA ASN A 402 -0.47 -3.44 -32.38
C ASN A 402 0.42 -4.47 -33.10
N GLY A 403 0.01 -4.94 -34.28
CA GLY A 403 0.76 -5.91 -35.09
C GLY A 403 0.46 -7.37 -34.76
N ILE A 404 -0.47 -7.64 -33.84
CA ILE A 404 -0.84 -9.00 -33.40
C ILE A 404 -2.28 -9.29 -33.82
N ASP A 405 -2.48 -10.38 -34.56
CA ASP A 405 -3.82 -10.91 -34.84
C ASP A 405 -4.35 -11.65 -33.60
N LEU A 406 -5.26 -10.99 -32.87
CA LEU A 406 -5.82 -11.52 -31.63
C LEU A 406 -6.72 -12.74 -31.85
N GLU A 407 -7.33 -12.88 -33.03
CA GLU A 407 -8.14 -14.06 -33.35
C GLU A 407 -7.25 -15.29 -33.53
N VAL A 408 -6.12 -15.13 -34.23
CA VAL A 408 -5.12 -16.19 -34.37
C VAL A 408 -4.51 -16.54 -33.01
N LEU A 409 -4.24 -15.54 -32.15
CA LEU A 409 -3.74 -15.78 -30.80
C LEU A 409 -4.76 -16.56 -29.94
N ASP A 410 -6.05 -16.22 -30.02
CA ASP A 410 -7.13 -16.95 -29.33
C ASP A 410 -7.22 -18.41 -29.77
N VAL A 411 -7.13 -18.67 -31.08
CA VAL A 411 -7.06 -20.03 -31.62
C VAL A 411 -5.81 -20.76 -31.12
N LEU A 412 -4.66 -20.08 -31.10
CA LEU A 412 -3.40 -20.65 -30.65
C LEU A 412 -3.45 -21.07 -29.17
N ILE A 413 -4.00 -20.24 -28.28
CA ILE A 413 -4.17 -20.58 -26.86
C ILE A 413 -5.15 -21.74 -26.68
N ARG A 414 -6.27 -21.77 -27.41
CA ARG A 414 -7.20 -22.92 -27.38
C ARG A 414 -6.53 -24.21 -27.87
N SER A 415 -5.73 -24.14 -28.93
CA SER A 415 -4.94 -25.27 -29.42
C SER A 415 -3.92 -25.74 -28.39
N PHE A 416 -3.28 -24.83 -27.66
CA PHE A 416 -2.35 -25.18 -26.59
C PHE A 416 -3.03 -25.99 -25.50
N ASN A 417 -4.19 -25.54 -25.01
CA ASN A 417 -4.98 -26.27 -24.01
C ASN A 417 -5.35 -27.69 -24.46
N ASN A 418 -5.77 -27.85 -25.73
CA ASN A 418 -6.05 -29.18 -26.29
C ASN A 418 -4.77 -30.04 -26.45
N GLU A 419 -3.64 -29.43 -26.82
CA GLU A 419 -2.37 -30.13 -26.98
C GLU A 419 -1.85 -30.67 -25.62
N ILE A 420 -2.05 -29.94 -24.52
CA ILE A 420 -1.64 -30.36 -23.17
C ILE A 420 -2.15 -31.77 -22.85
N GLU A 421 -3.42 -32.05 -23.13
CA GLU A 421 -4.04 -33.36 -22.89
C GLU A 421 -3.41 -34.48 -23.74
N SER A 422 -2.91 -34.15 -24.92
CA SER A 422 -2.42 -35.12 -25.91
C SER A 422 -0.92 -35.44 -25.78
N ILE A 423 -0.09 -34.43 -25.50
CA ILE A 423 1.38 -34.55 -25.55
C ILE A 423 2.08 -34.08 -24.27
N GLY A 424 1.33 -33.63 -23.27
CA GLY A 424 1.82 -33.09 -22.02
C GLY A 424 2.22 -31.61 -22.12
N TYR A 425 2.22 -30.95 -20.97
CA TYR A 425 2.37 -29.50 -20.85
C TYR A 425 3.63 -28.95 -21.53
N VAL A 426 4.80 -29.52 -21.21
CA VAL A 426 6.10 -28.98 -21.66
C VAL A 426 6.20 -28.97 -23.19
N LYS A 427 5.79 -30.06 -23.86
CA LYS A 427 5.84 -30.15 -25.32
C LYS A 427 4.82 -29.21 -25.96
N ALA A 428 3.60 -29.17 -25.42
CA ALA A 428 2.57 -28.24 -25.87
C ALA A 428 3.04 -26.78 -25.75
N ALA A 429 3.70 -26.42 -24.65
CA ALA A 429 4.18 -25.06 -24.40
C ALA A 429 5.32 -24.69 -25.36
N ILE A 430 6.28 -25.60 -25.61
CA ILE A 430 7.34 -25.38 -26.60
C ILE A 430 6.74 -25.19 -28.01
N ASN A 431 5.73 -25.99 -28.38
CA ASN A 431 5.02 -25.81 -29.65
C ASN A 431 4.28 -24.48 -29.72
N TYR A 432 3.61 -24.11 -28.64
CA TYR A 432 2.92 -22.82 -28.50
C TYR A 432 3.88 -21.66 -28.73
N TYR A 433 5.03 -21.60 -28.04
CA TYR A 433 5.98 -20.49 -28.19
C TYR A 433 6.61 -20.41 -29.59
N LYS A 434 6.82 -21.56 -30.26
CA LYS A 434 7.25 -21.57 -31.68
C LYS A 434 6.20 -20.96 -32.61
N LYS A 435 4.93 -21.33 -32.41
CA LYS A 435 3.80 -20.79 -33.20
C LYS A 435 3.59 -19.31 -32.88
N TYR A 436 3.69 -18.91 -31.61
CA TYR A 436 3.60 -17.52 -31.16
C TYR A 436 4.72 -16.67 -31.76
N SER A 437 5.98 -17.14 -31.74
CA SER A 437 7.10 -16.48 -32.40
C SER A 437 6.84 -16.24 -33.90
N SER A 438 6.24 -17.22 -34.56
CA SER A 438 5.86 -17.11 -35.99
C SER A 438 4.75 -16.09 -36.21
N LEU A 439 3.79 -15.99 -35.28
CA LEU A 439 2.69 -15.02 -35.32
C LEU A 439 3.21 -13.58 -35.23
N ILE A 440 4.16 -13.32 -34.33
CA ILE A 440 4.70 -11.97 -34.11
C ILE A 440 5.88 -11.63 -35.04
N GLY A 441 6.42 -12.61 -35.77
CA GLY A 441 7.52 -12.40 -36.72
C GLY A 441 8.90 -12.26 -36.07
N GLU A 442 9.04 -12.56 -34.77
CA GLU A 442 10.29 -12.53 -34.03
C GLU A 442 10.39 -13.69 -33.04
N SER A 443 11.61 -14.03 -32.60
CA SER A 443 11.82 -15.11 -31.64
C SER A 443 11.35 -14.68 -30.25
N TYR A 444 10.41 -15.42 -29.68
CA TYR A 444 9.91 -15.20 -28.32
C TYR A 444 10.07 -16.46 -27.46
N LEU A 445 10.59 -16.26 -26.25
CA LEU A 445 10.56 -17.22 -25.16
C LEU A 445 10.17 -16.49 -23.87
N PRO A 446 9.37 -17.12 -22.99
CA PRO A 446 9.08 -16.57 -21.68
C PRO A 446 10.37 -16.51 -20.85
N GLU A 447 10.64 -15.37 -20.21
CA GLU A 447 11.85 -15.20 -19.40
C GLU A 447 11.97 -16.26 -18.30
N GLU A 448 13.20 -16.73 -18.05
CA GLU A 448 13.47 -17.69 -16.97
C GLU A 448 12.96 -17.20 -15.61
N ALA A 449 13.20 -15.92 -15.30
CA ALA A 449 12.78 -15.32 -14.04
C ALA A 449 11.25 -15.33 -13.87
N TYR A 450 10.51 -15.08 -14.96
CA TYR A 450 9.05 -15.17 -14.97
C TYR A 450 8.58 -16.60 -14.71
N LEU A 451 9.14 -17.59 -15.42
CA LEU A 451 8.79 -19.00 -15.21
C LEU A 451 9.10 -19.44 -13.77
N ASN A 452 10.25 -19.01 -13.23
CA ASN A 452 10.65 -19.33 -11.87
C ASN A 452 9.66 -18.75 -10.86
N ALA A 453 9.28 -17.48 -11.00
CA ALA A 453 8.31 -16.83 -10.13
C ALA A 453 6.94 -17.52 -10.18
N VAL A 454 6.42 -17.81 -11.38
CA VAL A 454 5.15 -18.52 -11.55
C VAL A 454 5.21 -19.92 -10.93
N GLY A 455 6.32 -20.64 -11.11
CA GLY A 455 6.53 -21.96 -10.52
C GLY A 455 6.48 -21.93 -9.00
N TYR A 456 7.15 -20.96 -8.36
CA TYR A 456 7.13 -20.82 -6.90
C TYR A 456 5.76 -20.35 -6.37
N ASN A 457 5.03 -19.49 -7.08
CA ASN A 457 3.66 -19.14 -6.71
C ASN A 457 2.77 -20.39 -6.62
N PHE A 458 2.88 -21.30 -7.60
CA PHE A 458 2.16 -22.58 -7.53
C PHE A 458 2.62 -23.46 -6.36
N VAL A 459 3.91 -23.45 -6.00
CA VAL A 459 4.40 -24.15 -4.80
C VAL A 459 3.78 -23.57 -3.53
N GLU A 460 3.70 -22.26 -3.40
CA GLU A 460 3.09 -21.57 -2.25
C GLU A 460 1.59 -21.88 -2.15
N ASP A 461 0.90 -21.93 -3.29
CA ASP A 461 -0.50 -22.35 -3.42
C ASP A 461 -0.71 -23.85 -3.23
N LYS A 462 0.38 -24.62 -2.99
CA LYS A 462 0.41 -26.08 -2.85
C LYS A 462 -0.03 -26.83 -4.11
N ASN A 463 -0.03 -26.17 -5.25
CA ASN A 463 -0.36 -26.76 -6.53
C ASN A 463 0.91 -27.32 -7.21
N LEU A 464 1.41 -28.44 -6.66
CA LEU A 464 2.72 -28.96 -7.03
C LEU A 464 2.79 -29.50 -8.46
N ASP A 465 1.71 -30.01 -9.03
CA ASP A 465 1.71 -30.56 -10.39
C ASP A 465 1.94 -29.44 -11.43
N GLU A 466 1.28 -28.30 -11.25
CA GLU A 466 1.44 -27.09 -12.07
C GLU A 466 2.83 -26.49 -11.88
N ALA A 467 3.34 -26.43 -10.65
CA ALA A 467 4.72 -26.01 -10.38
C ALA A 467 5.74 -26.88 -11.13
N LEU A 468 5.57 -28.21 -11.09
CA LEU A 468 6.45 -29.15 -11.80
C LEU A 468 6.41 -28.94 -13.31
N ASN A 469 5.23 -28.72 -13.89
CA ASN A 469 5.07 -28.41 -15.31
C ASN A 469 5.85 -27.14 -15.72
N ILE A 470 5.76 -26.08 -14.91
CA ILE A 470 6.45 -24.81 -15.16
C ILE A 470 7.97 -24.95 -15.01
N PHE A 471 8.45 -25.59 -13.95
CA PHE A 471 9.89 -25.78 -13.75
C PHE A 471 10.52 -26.73 -14.78
N GLU A 472 9.80 -27.77 -15.20
CA GLU A 472 10.26 -28.64 -16.28
C GLU A 472 10.34 -27.89 -17.62
N LEU A 473 9.36 -27.02 -17.91
CA LEU A 473 9.41 -26.13 -19.06
C LEU A 473 10.61 -25.17 -18.98
N ALA A 474 10.85 -24.55 -17.83
CA ALA A 474 12.00 -23.65 -17.63
C ALA A 474 13.32 -24.38 -17.91
N MET A 475 13.50 -25.58 -17.36
CA MET A 475 14.68 -26.41 -17.61
C MET A 475 14.82 -26.80 -19.10
N ALA A 476 13.70 -27.05 -19.79
CA ALA A 476 13.72 -27.39 -21.21
C ALA A 476 14.08 -26.20 -22.11
N LEU A 477 13.65 -24.98 -21.75
CA LEU A 477 13.94 -23.75 -22.49
C LEU A 477 15.32 -23.17 -22.16
N TYR A 478 15.80 -23.37 -20.93
CA TYR A 478 17.05 -22.82 -20.40
C TYR A 478 17.96 -23.92 -19.82
N PRO A 479 18.40 -24.90 -20.64
CA PRO A 479 19.12 -26.08 -20.16
C PRO A 479 20.54 -25.80 -19.61
N GLU A 480 21.08 -24.60 -19.83
CA GLU A 480 22.38 -24.16 -19.28
C GLU A 480 22.21 -23.28 -18.03
N SER A 481 20.98 -23.04 -17.57
CA SER A 481 20.73 -22.31 -16.32
C SER A 481 20.65 -23.28 -15.15
N VAL A 482 21.60 -23.13 -14.22
CA VAL A 482 21.66 -23.89 -12.96
C VAL A 482 20.36 -23.77 -12.15
N ASN A 483 19.78 -22.57 -12.12
CA ASN A 483 18.60 -22.25 -11.33
C ASN A 483 17.36 -23.07 -11.74
N THR A 484 17.24 -23.45 -13.01
CA THR A 484 16.12 -24.27 -13.49
C THR A 484 16.17 -25.71 -12.95
N TYR A 485 17.37 -26.29 -12.83
CA TYR A 485 17.55 -27.62 -12.23
C TYR A 485 17.37 -27.61 -10.72
N ASP A 486 17.82 -26.53 -10.06
CA ASP A 486 17.63 -26.31 -8.62
C ASP A 486 16.13 -26.31 -8.29
N SER A 487 15.37 -25.43 -8.93
CA SER A 487 13.94 -25.26 -8.68
C SER A 487 13.10 -26.48 -9.08
N TYR A 488 13.40 -27.12 -10.22
CA TYR A 488 12.69 -28.35 -10.60
C TYR A 488 13.03 -29.52 -9.69
N GLY A 489 14.33 -29.72 -9.38
CA GLY A 489 14.79 -30.81 -8.54
C GLY A 489 14.27 -30.73 -7.11
N GLU A 490 14.28 -29.54 -6.50
CA GLU A 490 13.70 -29.31 -5.18
C GLU A 490 12.20 -29.56 -5.17
N THR A 491 11.47 -29.05 -6.17
CA THR A 491 10.02 -29.21 -6.25
C THR A 491 9.62 -30.66 -6.48
N LEU A 492 10.38 -31.43 -7.28
CA LEU A 492 10.20 -32.88 -7.42
C LEU A 492 10.33 -33.61 -6.08
N ILE A 493 11.32 -33.24 -5.27
CA ILE A 493 11.51 -33.80 -3.92
C ILE A 493 10.32 -33.44 -3.02
N LYS A 494 9.87 -32.17 -3.04
CA LYS A 494 8.67 -31.72 -2.29
C LYS A 494 7.40 -32.48 -2.72
N ALA A 495 7.25 -32.77 -4.00
CA ALA A 495 6.15 -33.55 -4.56
C ALA A 495 6.28 -35.07 -4.34
N GLY A 496 7.28 -35.53 -3.59
CA GLY A 496 7.49 -36.95 -3.30
C GLY A 496 8.17 -37.75 -4.41
N GLN A 497 8.57 -37.11 -5.51
CA GLN A 497 9.32 -37.74 -6.62
C GLN A 497 10.83 -37.76 -6.34
N PHE A 498 11.21 -38.31 -5.18
CA PHE A 498 12.56 -38.18 -4.62
C PHE A 498 13.70 -38.61 -5.55
N GLU A 499 13.61 -39.78 -6.19
CA GLU A 499 14.69 -40.28 -7.06
C GLU A 499 14.87 -39.38 -8.30
N LYS A 500 13.76 -38.95 -8.90
CA LYS A 500 13.78 -38.06 -10.06
C LYS A 500 14.33 -36.70 -9.66
N GLY A 501 13.87 -36.16 -8.54
CA GLY A 501 14.34 -34.89 -7.99
C GLY A 501 15.83 -34.91 -7.67
N LEU A 502 16.32 -35.96 -7.01
CA LEU A 502 17.75 -36.12 -6.73
C LEU A 502 18.59 -36.21 -8.02
N SER A 503 18.09 -36.92 -9.03
CA SER A 503 18.74 -37.03 -10.33
C SER A 503 18.84 -35.66 -11.04
N VAL A 504 17.75 -34.91 -11.09
CA VAL A 504 17.70 -33.56 -11.70
C VAL A 504 18.61 -32.59 -10.93
N TYR A 505 18.50 -32.56 -9.60
CA TYR A 505 19.29 -31.67 -8.76
C TYR A 505 20.80 -31.95 -8.88
N THR A 506 21.17 -33.23 -8.97
CA THR A 506 22.57 -33.63 -9.19
C THR A 506 23.09 -33.11 -10.54
N LYS A 507 22.28 -33.15 -11.61
CA LYS A 507 22.67 -32.57 -12.90
C LYS A 507 22.89 -31.07 -12.81
N GLY A 508 22.02 -30.35 -12.10
CA GLY A 508 22.17 -28.92 -11.81
C GLY A 508 23.47 -28.60 -11.06
N TYR A 509 23.80 -29.39 -10.04
CA TYR A 509 25.06 -29.26 -9.30
C TYR A 509 26.30 -29.49 -10.19
N GLU A 510 26.30 -30.52 -11.03
CA GLU A 510 27.44 -30.77 -11.95
C GLU A 510 27.55 -29.68 -13.03
N LEU A 511 26.43 -29.10 -13.47
CA LEU A 511 26.42 -27.91 -14.32
C LEU A 511 27.04 -26.71 -13.59
N ALA A 512 26.61 -26.43 -12.35
CA ALA A 512 27.12 -25.34 -11.53
C ALA A 512 28.64 -25.40 -11.33
N LYS A 513 29.16 -26.60 -11.04
CA LYS A 513 30.62 -26.84 -10.94
C LYS A 513 31.35 -26.56 -12.24
N ARG A 514 30.81 -27.03 -13.37
CA ARG A 514 31.43 -26.87 -14.68
C ARG A 514 31.47 -25.40 -15.12
N THR A 515 30.46 -24.61 -14.76
CA THR A 515 30.35 -23.20 -15.17
C THR A 515 30.89 -22.22 -14.13
N GLY A 516 31.34 -22.69 -12.96
CA GLY A 516 31.80 -21.82 -11.88
C GLY A 516 30.68 -20.97 -11.27
N ASN A 517 29.44 -21.48 -11.22
CA ASN A 517 28.29 -20.75 -10.70
C ASN A 517 28.42 -20.51 -9.18
N GLU A 518 28.06 -19.31 -8.72
CA GLU A 518 28.16 -18.91 -7.31
C GLU A 518 27.36 -19.81 -6.35
N ASN A 519 26.28 -20.43 -6.82
CA ASN A 519 25.42 -21.30 -6.01
C ASN A 519 25.96 -22.73 -5.84
N THR A 520 27.17 -23.04 -6.35
CA THR A 520 27.74 -24.40 -6.30
C THR A 520 27.81 -24.95 -4.87
N ALA A 521 28.30 -24.16 -3.91
CA ALA A 521 28.43 -24.59 -2.52
C ALA A 521 27.05 -24.78 -1.84
N TYR A 522 26.08 -23.93 -2.20
CA TYR A 522 24.69 -24.04 -1.73
C TYR A 522 24.05 -25.35 -2.23
N MET A 523 24.18 -25.65 -3.52
CA MET A 523 23.64 -26.88 -4.10
C MET A 523 24.30 -28.14 -3.53
N GLU A 524 25.60 -28.11 -3.24
CA GLU A 524 26.28 -29.23 -2.58
C GLU A 524 25.69 -29.55 -1.21
N ALA A 525 25.46 -28.51 -0.40
CA ALA A 525 24.87 -28.64 0.92
C ALA A 525 23.44 -29.19 0.84
N ASN A 526 22.62 -28.69 -0.09
CA ASN A 526 21.26 -29.20 -0.32
C ASN A 526 21.26 -30.64 -0.80
N LEU A 527 22.15 -31.02 -1.72
CA LEU A 527 22.26 -32.39 -2.22
C LEU A 527 22.59 -33.37 -1.10
N LYS A 528 23.48 -32.98 -0.17
CA LYS A 528 23.76 -33.75 1.04
C LYS A 528 22.51 -33.88 1.92
N ARG A 529 21.81 -32.77 2.17
CA ARG A 529 20.55 -32.75 2.95
C ARG A 529 19.48 -33.67 2.36
N PHE A 530 19.27 -33.63 1.05
CA PHE A 530 18.29 -34.47 0.37
C PHE A 530 18.62 -35.96 0.48
N LYS A 531 19.91 -36.33 0.35
CA LYS A 531 20.38 -37.71 0.54
C LYS A 531 20.19 -38.19 1.99
N GLU A 532 20.44 -37.34 2.97
CA GLU A 532 20.21 -37.65 4.39
C GLU A 532 18.72 -37.78 4.73
N GLY A 533 17.87 -36.94 4.14
CA GLY A 533 16.41 -37.01 4.27
C GLY A 533 15.81 -38.32 3.74
N LYS A 534 16.30 -38.79 2.59
CA LYS A 534 15.92 -40.10 2.00
C LYS A 534 16.16 -41.26 2.98
N SER A 535 17.30 -41.26 3.68
CA SER A 535 17.65 -42.30 4.66
C SER A 535 16.70 -42.34 5.85
N LYS A 536 16.14 -41.20 6.27
CA LYS A 536 15.16 -41.13 7.36
C LYS A 536 13.76 -41.58 6.95
N GLN A 537 13.34 -41.26 5.72
CA GLN A 537 12.03 -41.65 5.20
C GLN A 537 11.97 -43.16 4.89
N GLN A 538 13.05 -43.73 4.35
CA GLN A 538 13.18 -45.18 4.15
C GLN A 538 13.26 -45.97 5.48
N GLN A 539 13.76 -45.38 6.57
CA GLN A 539 13.72 -46.00 7.90
C GLN A 539 12.33 -46.01 8.54
N ALA A 540 11.45 -45.07 8.18
CA ALA A 540 10.08 -44.99 8.68
C ALA A 540 9.11 -45.98 7.98
N GLU A 541 9.45 -46.46 6.79
CA GLU A 541 8.66 -47.43 6.01
C GLU A 541 9.04 -48.90 6.29
N LEU A 542 10.09 -49.17 7.06
CA LEU A 542 10.43 -50.53 7.52
C LEU A 542 9.49 -50.94 8.66
N PRO A 543 8.93 -52.17 8.67
CA PRO A 543 8.14 -52.63 9.80
C PRO A 543 8.99 -52.61 11.07
N PRO A 544 8.42 -52.23 12.24
CA PRO A 544 9.18 -52.11 13.47
C PRO A 544 9.85 -53.45 13.81
N PRO A 545 11.08 -53.45 14.37
CA PRO A 545 11.76 -54.67 14.75
C PRO A 545 10.89 -55.47 15.74
N PRO A 546 10.85 -56.81 15.63
CA PRO A 546 10.07 -57.63 16.54
C PRO A 546 10.53 -57.38 17.99
N PRO A 547 9.60 -57.33 18.95
CA PRO A 547 9.94 -57.03 20.34
C PRO A 547 10.93 -58.07 20.88
N PRO A 548 11.88 -57.66 21.75
CA PRO A 548 12.87 -58.57 22.29
C PRO A 548 12.18 -59.71 23.04
N THR A 549 12.45 -60.94 22.62
CA THR A 549 12.02 -62.15 23.30
C THR A 549 12.76 -62.23 24.63
N GLY A 550 12.07 -61.86 25.70
CA GLY A 550 12.61 -61.94 27.06
C GLY A 550 12.79 -63.39 27.51
N ILE A 551 14.00 -63.72 27.94
CA ILE A 551 14.29 -64.45 29.19
C ILE A 551 15.41 -63.69 29.88
#